data_AF-A0A0U2UL76-F1
#
_entry.id   AF-A0A0U2UL76-F1
#
_cell.length_a   1.000
_cell.length_b   1.000
_cell.length_c   1.000
_cell.angle_alpha   90.00
_cell.angle_beta   90.00
_cell.angle_gamma   90.00
#
_symmetry.space_group_name_H-M   'P 1'
#
loop_
_entity.id
_entity.type
_entity.pdbx_description
1 polymer ?
#
loop_
_entity_poly.entity_id
_entity_poly.type
_entity_poly.pdbx_seq_one_letter_code
_entity_poly.pdbx_strand_id
1 'polypeptide(L)'
;MSMKKTDLDRLAGLKLDTQMRGAPVPGRFGQGAAQLPDRKEQRRLDSAAGLVPFACKLPAELTQTLRDKAASHEGGINALVAELLRKGLQ
;
A
#
# COMPACT_ATOMS: atom_id res chain seq x y z
N MET A 1 -51.46 -10.68 -23.62
CA MET A 1 -50.80 -10.63 -24.94
C MET A 1 -49.45 -11.30 -24.81
N SER A 2 -49.31 -12.52 -25.33
CA SER A 2 -48.03 -13.26 -25.33
C SER A 2 -47.01 -12.52 -26.18
N MET A 3 -45.81 -12.26 -25.66
CA MET A 3 -44.77 -11.58 -26.42
C MET A 3 -44.33 -12.42 -27.61
N LYS A 4 -44.11 -11.77 -28.75
CA LYS A 4 -43.64 -12.45 -29.96
C LYS A 4 -42.20 -12.89 -29.72
N LYS A 5 -41.81 -14.02 -30.31
CA LYS A 5 -40.47 -14.61 -30.14
C LYS A 5 -39.34 -13.62 -30.48
N THR A 6 -39.56 -12.79 -31.50
CA THR A 6 -38.63 -11.73 -31.93
C THR A 6 -38.40 -10.65 -30.86
N ASP A 7 -39.41 -10.36 -30.05
CA ASP A 7 -39.32 -9.34 -29.00
C ASP A 7 -38.49 -9.86 -27.81
N LEU A 8 -38.59 -11.17 -27.53
CA LEU A 8 -37.76 -11.84 -26.52
C LEU A 8 -36.28 -11.85 -26.93
N ASP A 9 -35.99 -12.14 -28.21
CA ASP A 9 -34.62 -12.16 -28.72
C ASP A 9 -34.00 -10.75 -28.67
N ARG A 10 -34.78 -9.71 -28.98
CA ARG A 10 -34.35 -8.30 -28.86
C ARG A 10 -34.03 -7.93 -27.41
N LEU A 11 -34.90 -8.32 -26.47
CA LEU A 11 -34.69 -8.07 -25.05
C LEU A 11 -33.47 -8.83 -24.50
N ALA A 12 -33.22 -10.05 -24.98
CA ALA A 12 -32.03 -10.82 -24.63
C ALA A 12 -30.76 -10.13 -25.11
N GLY A 13 -30.74 -9.63 -26.35
CA GLY A 13 -29.62 -8.86 -26.88
C GLY A 13 -29.31 -7.59 -26.07
N LEU A 14 -30.35 -6.83 -25.70
CA LEU A 14 -30.21 -5.63 -24.87
C LEU A 14 -29.66 -5.94 -23.46
N LYS A 15 -30.06 -7.07 -22.86
CA LYS A 15 -29.54 -7.51 -21.56
C LYS A 15 -28.06 -7.86 -21.63
N LEU A 16 -27.63 -8.55 -22.68
CA LEU A 16 -26.22 -8.88 -22.90
C LEU A 16 -25.36 -7.63 -23.10
N ASP A 17 -25.81 -6.68 -23.92
CA ASP A 17 -25.07 -5.42 -24.12
C ASP A 17 -24.95 -4.60 -22.83
N THR A 18 -26.01 -4.58 -22.00
CA THR A 18 -25.99 -3.92 -20.69
C THR A 18 -25.01 -4.61 -19.73
N GLN A 19 -24.97 -5.95 -19.72
CA GLN A 19 -24.03 -6.72 -18.89
C GLN A 19 -22.58 -6.52 -19.34
N MET A 20 -22.32 -6.45 -20.65
CA MET A 20 -20.98 -6.19 -21.19
C MET A 20 -20.49 -4.78 -20.86
N ARG A 21 -21.37 -3.76 -20.89
CA ARG A 21 -21.04 -2.39 -20.50
C ARG A 21 -20.93 -2.19 -18.99
N GLY A 22 -21.66 -2.98 -18.21
CA GLY A 22 -21.68 -2.95 -16.75
C GLY A 22 -20.63 -3.83 -16.08
N ALA A 23 -19.85 -4.60 -16.84
CA ALA A 23 -18.73 -5.36 -16.30
C ALA A 23 -17.77 -4.38 -15.58
N PRO A 24 -17.49 -4.58 -14.29
CA PRO A 24 -16.64 -3.67 -13.55
C PRO A 24 -15.27 -3.64 -14.22
N VAL A 25 -14.84 -2.45 -14.64
CA VAL A 25 -13.48 -2.22 -15.13
C VAL A 25 -12.51 -2.83 -14.12
N PRO A 26 -11.67 -3.80 -14.49
CA PRO A 26 -10.73 -4.40 -13.56
C PRO A 26 -9.80 -3.31 -13.04
N GLY A 27 -9.94 -2.99 -11.75
CA GLY A 27 -9.03 -2.17 -10.97
C GLY A 27 -8.80 -0.76 -11.52
N ARG A 28 -9.64 0.21 -11.11
CA ARG A 28 -9.27 1.62 -11.22
C ARG A 28 -7.93 1.84 -10.50
N PHE A 29 -6.97 2.46 -11.18
CA PHE A 29 -5.66 2.82 -10.65
C PHE A 29 -5.80 3.40 -9.22
N GLY A 30 -5.17 2.77 -8.23
CA GLY A 30 -5.16 3.26 -6.84
C GLY A 30 -6.01 2.49 -5.81
N GLN A 31 -6.72 1.41 -6.16
CA GLN A 31 -7.43 0.61 -5.14
C GLN A 31 -6.51 -0.06 -4.09
N GLY A 32 -5.20 -0.18 -4.36
CA GLY A 32 -4.20 -0.59 -3.36
C GLY A 32 -3.67 0.55 -2.48
N ALA A 33 -3.99 1.81 -2.78
CA ALA A 33 -3.53 2.96 -1.99
C ALA A 33 -4.22 3.07 -0.63
N ALA A 34 -5.42 2.49 -0.48
CA ALA A 34 -6.15 2.44 0.78
C ALA A 34 -5.61 1.37 1.76
N GLN A 35 -4.74 0.46 1.30
CA GLN A 35 -4.09 -0.55 2.15
C GLN A 35 -2.73 -0.09 2.70
N LEU A 36 -2.21 1.05 2.21
CA LEU A 36 -1.03 1.67 2.79
C LEU A 36 -1.47 2.62 3.90
N PRO A 37 -0.89 2.54 5.11
CA PRO A 37 -1.14 3.53 6.16
C PRO A 37 -0.92 4.93 5.59
N ASP A 38 -1.81 5.87 5.93
CA ASP A 38 -1.69 7.26 5.46
C ASP A 38 -0.32 7.80 5.89
N ARG A 39 0.57 7.96 4.90
CA ARG A 39 1.95 8.41 5.11
C ARG A 39 1.98 9.77 5.81
N LYS A 40 0.92 10.57 5.70
CA LYS A 40 0.80 11.86 6.36
C LYS A 40 0.52 11.70 7.85
N GLU A 41 -0.34 10.77 8.23
CA GLU A 41 -0.63 10.45 9.63
C GLU A 41 0.58 9.83 10.30
N GLN A 42 1.28 8.91 9.62
CA GLN A 42 2.52 8.32 10.12
C GLN A 42 3.58 9.39 10.40
N ARG A 43 3.81 10.33 9.46
CA ARG A 43 4.73 11.46 9.66
C ARG A 43 4.31 12.37 10.81
N ARG A 44 3.02 12.55 11.05
CA ARG A 44 2.51 13.36 12.16
C ARG A 44 2.81 12.69 13.50
N LEU A 45 2.63 11.37 13.59
CA LEU A 45 2.99 10.58 14.77
C LEU A 45 4.50 10.61 15.01
N ASP A 46 5.29 10.42 13.95
CA ASP A 46 6.75 10.47 14.03
C ASP A 46 7.24 11.85 14.49
N SER A 47 6.67 12.93 13.94
CA SER A 47 6.98 14.29 14.35
C SER A 47 6.56 14.58 15.79
N ALA A 48 5.43 14.04 16.26
CA ALA A 48 5.00 14.17 17.65
C ALA A 48 5.93 13.40 18.60
N ALA A 49 6.52 12.30 18.15
CA ALA A 49 7.55 11.55 18.85
C ALA A 49 8.95 12.18 18.75
N GLY A 50 9.10 13.34 18.09
CA GLY A 50 10.38 14.02 17.90
C GLY A 50 11.33 13.33 16.91
N LEU A 51 10.82 12.39 16.11
CA LEU A 51 11.60 11.70 15.10
C LEU A 51 11.82 12.62 13.90
N VAL A 52 13.08 12.76 13.50
CA VAL A 52 13.48 13.52 12.31
C VAL A 52 13.86 12.55 11.20
N PRO A 53 13.35 12.71 9.98
CA PRO A 53 13.76 11.87 8.86
C PRO A 53 15.23 12.13 8.51
N PHE A 54 16.08 11.15 8.77
CA PHE A 54 17.53 11.23 8.52
C PHE A 54 17.93 10.22 7.43
N ALA A 55 18.05 10.71 6.19
CA ALA A 55 18.37 9.87 5.04
C ALA A 55 19.88 9.85 4.77
N CYS A 56 20.56 8.77 5.17
CA CYS A 56 21.94 8.49 4.78
C CYS A 56 22.01 7.39 3.73
N LYS A 57 22.91 7.55 2.75
CA LYS A 57 23.23 6.48 1.80
C LYS A 57 24.22 5.53 2.48
N LEU A 58 23.83 4.27 2.59
CA LEU A 58 24.65 3.20 3.15
C LEU A 58 24.93 2.13 2.09
N PRO A 59 26.04 1.38 2.20
CA PRO A 59 26.26 0.20 1.37
C PRO A 59 25.10 -0.81 1.47
N ALA A 60 24.84 -1.54 0.40
CA ALA A 60 23.72 -2.48 0.33
C ALA A 60 23.82 -3.59 1.40
N GLU A 61 25.01 -4.17 1.56
CA GLU A 61 25.29 -5.23 2.55
C GLU A 61 25.06 -4.77 3.99
N LEU A 62 25.51 -3.54 4.31
CA LEU A 62 25.30 -2.95 5.63
C LEU A 62 23.81 -2.72 5.90
N THR A 63 23.06 -2.23 4.90
CA THR A 63 21.62 -2.03 5.02
C THR A 63 20.88 -3.34 5.26
N GLN A 64 21.33 -4.43 4.62
CA GLN A 64 20.75 -5.76 4.82
C GLN A 64 21.05 -6.29 6.22
N THR A 65 22.29 -6.17 6.68
CA THR A 65 22.67 -6.54 8.05
C THR A 65 21.88 -5.77 9.10
N LEU A 66 21.64 -4.47 8.87
CA LEU A 66 20.81 -3.65 9.77
C LEU A 66 19.36 -4.12 9.80
N ARG A 67 18.78 -4.53 8.65
CA ARG A 67 17.42 -5.07 8.59
C ARG A 67 17.32 -6.42 9.31
N ASP A 68 18.28 -7.31 9.09
CA ASP A 68 18.29 -8.64 9.72
C ASP A 68 18.40 -8.52 11.24
N LYS A 69 19.25 -7.62 11.74
CA LYS A 69 19.36 -7.34 13.18
C LYS A 69 18.14 -6.63 13.74
N ALA A 70 17.53 -5.73 12.97
CA ALA A 70 16.33 -5.01 13.39
C ALA A 70 15.10 -5.90 13.52
N ALA A 71 15.05 -7.03 12.81
CA ALA A 71 13.93 -7.99 12.88
C ALA A 71 13.71 -8.53 14.31
N SER A 72 14.78 -8.63 15.10
CA SER A 72 14.74 -9.14 16.48
C SER A 72 14.89 -8.04 17.54
N HIS A 73 14.93 -6.76 17.14
CA HIS A 73 15.19 -5.63 18.04
C HIS A 73 13.90 -4.90 18.43
N GLU A 74 13.74 -4.61 19.72
CA GLU A 74 12.57 -3.91 20.24
C GLU A 74 12.58 -2.44 19.77
N GLY A 75 11.50 -2.01 19.10
CA GLY A 75 11.44 -0.70 18.45
C GLY A 75 11.98 -0.68 17.01
N GLY A 76 12.35 -1.84 16.46
CA GLY A 76 12.67 -2.03 15.05
C GLY A 76 13.93 -1.28 14.59
N ILE A 77 13.98 -0.96 13.30
CA ILE A 77 15.20 -0.43 12.68
C ILE A 77 15.62 0.94 13.22
N ASN A 78 14.65 1.78 13.58
CA ASN A 78 14.93 3.12 14.09
C ASN A 78 15.58 3.06 15.49
N ALA A 79 15.11 2.18 16.36
CA ALA A 79 15.68 1.98 17.70
C ALA A 79 17.09 1.38 17.61
N LEU A 80 17.28 0.35 16.79
CA LEU A 80 18.60 -0.25 16.55
C LEU A 80 19.61 0.78 16.04
N VAL A 81 19.23 1.58 15.03
CA VAL A 81 20.12 2.61 14.48
C VAL A 81 20.43 3.68 15.53
N ALA A 82 19.47 4.11 16.33
CA ALA A 82 19.71 5.07 17.41
C ALA A 82 20.70 4.52 18.45
N GLU A 83 20.59 3.25 18.82
CA GLU A 83 21.52 2.59 19.74
C GLU A 83 22.94 2.53 19.16
N LEU A 84 23.08 2.09 17.90
CA LEU A 84 24.37 2.01 17.21
C LEU A 84 25.02 3.39 17.05
N LEU A 85 24.25 4.42 16.71
CA LEU A 85 24.76 5.78 16.59
C LEU A 85 25.22 6.34 17.93
N ARG A 86 24.47 6.10 19.03
CA ARG A 86 24.89 6.50 20.38
C ARG A 86 26.18 5.80 20.79
N LYS A 87 26.32 4.50 20.52
CA LYS A 87 27.53 3.72 20.80
C LYS A 87 28.75 4.20 20.00
N GLY A 88 28.56 4.70 18.78
CA GLY A 88 29.66 5.20 17.93
C GLY A 88 30.04 6.67 18.16
N LEU A 89 29.19 7.43 18.86
CA LEU A 89 29.44 8.84 19.20
C LEU A 89 29.99 9.05 20.63
N GLN A 90 29.96 7.99 21.45
CA GLN A 90 30.61 7.93 22.76
C GLN A 90 32.08 7.53 22.60
#